data_AF-A0A2A2JT14-F1
#
_entry.id   AF-A0A2A2JT14-F1
#
_cell.length_a   1.000
_cell.length_b   1.000
_cell.length_c   1.000
_cell.angle_alpha   90.00
_cell.angle_beta   90.00
_cell.angle_gamma   90.00
#
_symmetry.space_group_name_H-M   'P 1'
#
loop_
_entity.id
_entity.type
_entity.pdbx_description
1 polymer ?
#
loop_
_entity_poly.entity_id
_entity_poly.type
_entity_poly.pdbx_seq_one_letter_code
_entity_poly.pdbx_strand_id
1 'polypeptide(L)'
;MNGLDRSVSREEKERRDSGGFADENLIDHDEVDRHSVNEVLSQRTTSKSLPKWIELPSSEQQIVRVNALTIDKPSFFDLPQEDIYYFLSSQLVFSRIFVFFIQLLFGGRDYSTDAFKGVPTASDQLGYLDVFLQRLVAGFNKWDAIHFMQITKYGYIFETSLAFFPVFPYSVRLISYCWATSFIYAGLVHPTTAHMLSATMLNFVSFFVTGHVLFRICRALTRSCKCAVISVILFAFNPASIFFSASYSESLFALFTFSGILLLVDDQLGPFSLRLFLSLPLFMLGYGTRSNGLLNLGYVAFYCGREFLWRPTEIKGQRQFILSLPRPTIIRSACLFISRLVMSLLLVICVVYYHSARERRHFCTNSTLDTIPPVLKNFAVTHDLVMPGQVDKITWCRVSSFFFPPFYSAIQSRYWAVSLFGYWQIKKLPCFLLAAPAVWIVAFGVLNQFRRISKGNIWRILAEGGDLIPFTLHAVFLCCGSLLIYNAEVFTRILFSSSPFAYIVLAKWMSEVTPQVRLSDTMEPSVLPFVSHFFWRGGKAVFIYFYFTAYFVCGTSFHAMFLPFT
;
A
#
# COMPACT_ATOMS: atom_id res chain seq x y z
N MET A 1 -64.36 -9.80 45.86
CA MET A 1 -65.02 -10.94 45.18
C MET A 1 -64.05 -12.12 45.23
N ASN A 2 -64.51 -13.19 45.86
CA ASN A 2 -63.88 -14.51 46.14
C ASN A 2 -63.14 -15.11 44.92
N GLY A 3 -62.13 -15.98 45.01
CA GLY A 3 -61.46 -16.67 46.12
C GLY A 3 -60.70 -17.91 45.59
N LEU A 4 -59.76 -18.42 46.42
CA LEU A 4 -59.14 -19.77 46.45
C LEU A 4 -58.01 -20.05 45.41
N ASP A 5 -56.85 -20.65 45.73
CA ASP A 5 -56.47 -21.47 46.89
C ASP A 5 -54.93 -21.54 47.13
N ARG A 6 -54.55 -21.96 48.36
CA ARG A 6 -53.23 -21.98 49.03
C ARG A 6 -52.34 -23.18 48.64
N SER A 7 -51.00 -23.13 48.71
CA SER A 7 -50.14 -23.41 49.90
C SER A 7 -48.64 -23.33 49.47
N VAL A 8 -47.74 -22.50 50.05
CA VAL A 8 -46.89 -22.61 51.29
C VAL A 8 -45.86 -23.77 51.18
N SER A 9 -44.52 -23.66 51.34
CA SER A 9 -43.55 -22.87 52.18
C SER A 9 -42.09 -23.01 51.63
N ARG A 10 -41.23 -21.97 51.54
CA ARG A 10 -40.13 -21.50 52.47
C ARG A 10 -39.08 -22.57 52.86
N GLU A 11 -37.76 -22.38 53.04
CA GLU A 11 -36.77 -21.27 53.18
C GLU A 11 -35.35 -21.93 53.10
N GLU A 12 -34.38 -21.41 52.34
CA GLU A 12 -33.17 -20.66 52.75
C GLU A 12 -32.11 -21.29 53.72
N LYS A 13 -30.90 -21.51 53.14
CA LYS A 13 -29.53 -21.17 53.60
C LYS A 13 -28.76 -21.90 54.73
N GLU A 14 -27.51 -22.25 54.36
CA GLU A 14 -26.24 -22.35 55.14
C GLU A 14 -25.92 -23.59 56.03
N ARG A 15 -24.94 -24.40 55.60
CA ARG A 15 -23.60 -24.56 56.26
C ARG A 15 -22.68 -25.52 55.47
N ARG A 16 -21.41 -25.10 55.33
CA ARG A 16 -20.25 -25.90 54.90
C ARG A 16 -19.50 -26.44 56.13
N ASP A 17 -18.63 -27.40 55.82
CA ASP A 17 -17.47 -27.93 56.56
C ASP A 17 -17.66 -29.31 57.17
N SER A 18 -16.97 -30.31 56.60
CA SER A 18 -15.84 -31.00 57.26
C SER A 18 -15.33 -32.24 56.49
N GLY A 19 -13.99 -32.34 56.41
CA GLY A 19 -13.18 -33.56 56.27
C GLY A 19 -12.87 -34.03 54.83
N GLY A 20 -11.63 -34.22 54.37
CA GLY A 20 -10.26 -34.17 54.93
C GLY A 20 -9.32 -34.81 53.88
N PHE A 21 -8.22 -34.14 53.46
CA PHE A 21 -6.79 -34.46 53.74
C PHE A 21 -6.32 -35.88 53.31
N ALA A 22 -5.16 -36.18 52.71
CA ALA A 22 -3.87 -35.53 52.39
C ALA A 22 -3.19 -36.39 51.27
N ASP A 23 -2.46 -35.87 50.29
CA ASP A 23 -0.99 -35.63 50.21
C ASP A 23 -0.03 -36.74 50.69
N GLU A 24 0.83 -37.22 49.75
CA GLU A 24 2.31 -37.40 49.85
C GLU A 24 2.90 -38.65 49.13
N ASN A 25 3.72 -38.37 48.11
CA ASN A 25 5.13 -38.77 47.89
C ASN A 25 5.67 -40.20 48.17
N LEU A 26 6.39 -40.69 47.14
CA LEU A 26 7.71 -41.36 47.14
C LEU A 26 7.87 -42.86 47.52
N ILE A 27 8.89 -43.45 46.85
CA ILE A 27 9.66 -44.71 47.10
C ILE A 27 8.99 -45.99 46.52
N ASP A 28 9.46 -46.62 45.44
CA ASP A 28 10.72 -47.36 45.13
C ASP A 28 10.79 -48.77 45.77
N HIS A 29 11.50 -49.69 45.08
CA HIS A 29 11.63 -51.16 45.23
C HIS A 29 10.86 -51.99 44.17
N ASP A 30 11.40 -52.99 43.48
CA ASP A 30 12.68 -53.70 43.63
C ASP A 30 13.08 -54.47 42.36
N GLU A 31 14.33 -54.90 42.40
CA GLU A 31 15.25 -55.47 41.41
C GLU A 31 15.02 -56.97 41.05
N VAL A 32 15.93 -57.52 40.21
CA VAL A 32 16.23 -58.95 39.91
C VAL A 32 15.50 -59.50 38.65
N ASP A 33 16.13 -60.01 37.57
CA ASP A 33 17.30 -60.91 37.48
C ASP A 33 18.00 -60.92 36.08
N ARG A 34 19.27 -61.36 36.04
CA ARG A 34 20.14 -61.51 34.84
C ARG A 34 20.35 -62.99 34.48
N HIS A 35 20.33 -63.37 33.20
CA HIS A 35 21.10 -64.48 32.58
C HIS A 35 21.12 -64.31 31.03
N SER A 36 22.25 -64.02 30.36
CA SER A 36 23.18 -64.96 29.65
C SER A 36 22.48 -65.85 28.59
N VAL A 37 22.90 -65.95 27.31
CA VAL A 37 24.13 -66.59 26.80
C VAL A 37 24.37 -66.24 25.30
N ASN A 38 25.65 -65.98 25.01
CA ASN A 38 26.47 -66.06 23.78
C ASN A 38 25.92 -66.60 22.44
N GLU A 39 26.43 -66.01 21.35
CA GLU A 39 27.09 -66.80 20.30
C GLU A 39 28.34 -66.09 19.75
N VAL A 40 29.37 -66.90 19.53
CA VAL A 40 30.80 -66.59 19.33
C VAL A 40 31.18 -66.97 17.89
N LEU A 41 32.14 -66.25 17.28
CA LEU A 41 33.19 -66.72 16.34
C LEU A 41 33.83 -65.47 15.71
N SER A 42 35.15 -65.25 15.59
CA SER A 42 36.35 -65.97 15.99
C SER A 42 37.51 -64.97 15.95
N GLN A 43 38.49 -65.10 16.86
CA GLN A 43 39.76 -64.37 16.85
C GLN A 43 40.84 -65.13 16.06
N ARG A 44 41.79 -64.40 15.46
CA ARG A 44 43.23 -64.69 15.27
C ARG A 44 43.81 -63.51 14.44
N THR A 45 44.96 -62.86 14.65
CA THR A 45 46.15 -63.08 15.49
C THR A 45 47.11 -61.87 15.38
N THR A 46 47.83 -61.58 16.47
CA THR A 46 49.24 -61.09 16.60
C THR A 46 49.70 -59.69 16.13
N SER A 47 49.90 -58.79 17.12
CA SER A 47 51.15 -58.06 17.48
C SER A 47 52.31 -57.92 16.47
N LYS A 48 52.69 -56.66 16.14
CA LYS A 48 54.04 -56.05 16.36
C LYS A 48 54.13 -54.62 15.80
N SER A 49 54.96 -53.78 16.45
CA SER A 49 55.09 -52.33 16.30
C SER A 49 56.29 -51.85 15.46
N LEU A 50 56.05 -50.82 14.61
CA LEU A 50 56.93 -49.77 14.01
C LEU A 50 58.06 -50.16 13.02
N PRO A 51 58.52 -49.24 12.10
CA PRO A 51 58.30 -47.78 12.02
C PRO A 51 57.81 -47.19 10.67
N LYS A 52 57.33 -45.93 10.76
CA LYS A 52 57.00 -44.96 9.70
C LYS A 52 58.10 -44.82 8.65
N TRP A 53 57.75 -44.74 7.36
CA TRP A 53 58.07 -43.62 6.43
C TRP A 53 57.09 -43.62 5.23
N ILE A 54 56.40 -42.48 5.08
CA ILE A 54 55.75 -41.93 3.87
C ILE A 54 54.63 -42.78 3.23
N GLU A 55 53.37 -42.46 3.52
CA GLU A 55 52.30 -42.47 2.51
C GLU A 55 51.08 -41.63 2.97
N LEU A 56 50.46 -40.95 2.01
CA LEU A 56 49.53 -39.82 2.15
C LEU A 56 48.18 -40.21 2.80
N PRO A 57 47.50 -39.31 3.55
CA PRO A 57 46.17 -39.61 4.05
C PRO A 57 45.14 -39.54 2.91
N SER A 58 44.49 -40.68 2.71
CA SER A 58 43.29 -40.92 1.92
C SER A 58 42.15 -39.94 2.22
N SER A 59 41.48 -39.51 1.15
CA SER A 59 40.42 -38.51 1.03
C SER A 59 39.07 -38.81 1.72
N GLU A 60 39.03 -39.64 2.78
CA GLU A 60 37.77 -40.06 3.42
C GLU A 60 37.64 -39.69 4.90
N GLN A 61 38.67 -39.11 5.54
CA GLN A 61 38.57 -38.70 6.96
C GLN A 61 38.39 -37.19 7.18
N GLN A 62 38.27 -36.39 6.12
CA GLN A 62 37.97 -34.94 6.23
C GLN A 62 36.48 -34.60 6.09
N ILE A 63 35.62 -35.57 5.79
CA ILE A 63 34.18 -35.33 5.55
C ILE A 63 33.33 -35.49 6.84
N VAL A 64 33.89 -36.03 7.93
CA VAL A 64 33.10 -36.33 9.17
C VAL A 64 33.42 -35.38 10.34
N ARG A 65 34.30 -34.38 10.18
CA ARG A 65 34.66 -33.42 11.25
C ARG A 65 34.49 -31.94 10.89
N VAL A 66 33.47 -31.60 10.09
CA VAL A 66 33.01 -30.20 9.92
C VAL A 66 31.56 -30.01 10.41
N ASN A 67 30.85 -31.06 10.82
CA ASN A 67 29.46 -30.97 11.29
C ASN A 67 29.29 -30.88 12.81
N ALA A 68 30.23 -30.24 13.52
CA ALA A 68 30.03 -29.92 14.93
C ALA A 68 30.49 -28.49 15.19
N LEU A 69 29.52 -27.62 15.54
CA LEU A 69 29.65 -26.21 15.94
C LEU A 69 29.50 -25.14 14.84
N THR A 70 28.49 -25.25 13.99
CA THR A 70 27.67 -24.07 13.68
C THR A 70 26.45 -24.13 14.57
N ILE A 71 26.46 -23.39 15.67
CA ILE A 71 25.22 -23.00 16.33
C ILE A 71 24.41 -22.29 15.25
N ASP A 72 23.34 -22.91 14.77
CA ASP A 72 22.39 -22.27 13.87
C ASP A 72 21.86 -21.03 14.60
N LYS A 73 22.46 -19.86 14.34
CA LYS A 73 21.88 -18.60 14.77
C LYS A 73 20.46 -18.57 14.21
N PRO A 74 19.42 -18.28 15.02
CA PRO A 74 18.06 -18.18 14.51
C PRO A 74 18.06 -17.24 13.32
N SER A 75 17.41 -17.64 12.23
CA SER A 75 17.27 -16.76 11.07
C SER A 75 16.57 -15.49 11.56
N PHE A 76 16.99 -14.31 11.10
CA PHE A 76 16.34 -13.05 11.52
C PHE A 76 14.82 -13.08 11.26
N PHE A 77 14.33 -13.89 10.31
CA PHE A 77 12.89 -14.09 10.09
C PHE A 77 12.15 -14.83 11.22
N ASP A 78 12.91 -15.43 12.15
CA ASP A 78 12.45 -16.10 13.37
C ASP A 78 12.62 -15.21 14.62
N LEU A 79 13.10 -13.97 14.46
CA LEU A 79 13.21 -13.01 15.56
C LEU A 79 11.86 -12.58 16.11
N PRO A 80 11.84 -12.03 17.33
CA PRO A 80 10.70 -11.30 17.86
C PRO A 80 10.16 -10.31 16.82
N GLN A 81 8.84 -10.25 16.74
CA GLN A 81 8.14 -9.41 15.78
C GLN A 81 8.57 -7.93 15.87
N GLU A 82 8.94 -7.46 17.07
CA GLU A 82 9.41 -6.10 17.36
C GLU A 82 10.67 -5.71 16.57
N ASP A 83 11.66 -6.59 16.49
CA ASP A 83 12.91 -6.33 15.76
C ASP A 83 12.67 -6.13 14.27
N ILE A 84 11.73 -6.91 13.71
CA ILE A 84 11.30 -6.77 12.32
C ILE A 84 10.64 -5.40 12.12
N TYR A 85 9.76 -4.97 13.03
CA TYR A 85 9.11 -3.65 12.95
C TYR A 85 10.12 -2.51 13.04
N TYR A 86 11.12 -2.60 13.93
CA TYR A 86 12.18 -1.60 14.05
C TYR A 86 13.03 -1.49 12.78
N PHE A 87 13.44 -2.63 12.22
CA PHE A 87 14.17 -2.66 10.96
C PHE A 87 13.36 -2.02 9.82
N LEU A 88 12.09 -2.40 9.66
CA LEU A 88 11.23 -1.85 8.62
C LEU A 88 11.00 -0.35 8.79
N SER A 89 10.80 0.10 10.03
CA SER A 89 10.66 1.52 10.36
C SER A 89 11.90 2.31 9.92
N SER A 90 13.08 1.76 10.20
CA SER A 90 14.36 2.36 9.83
C SER A 90 14.51 2.50 8.32
N GLN A 91 14.15 1.46 7.55
CA GLN A 91 14.17 1.51 6.08
C GLN A 91 13.21 2.54 5.50
N LEU A 92 11.97 2.61 6.03
CA LEU A 92 10.97 3.58 5.59
C LEU A 92 11.44 5.01 5.85
N VAL A 93 11.94 5.31 7.05
CA VAL A 93 12.46 6.63 7.41
C VAL A 93 13.69 6.98 6.57
N PHE A 94 14.65 6.07 6.47
CA PHE A 94 15.88 6.28 5.69
C PHE A 94 15.57 6.63 4.23
N SER A 95 14.64 5.90 3.59
CA SER A 95 14.25 6.17 2.21
C SER A 95 13.67 7.59 2.02
N ARG A 96 12.93 8.11 3.01
CA ARG A 96 12.34 9.46 2.96
C ARG A 96 13.37 10.54 3.24
N ILE A 97 14.30 10.31 4.16
CA ILE A 97 15.46 11.19 4.37
C ILE A 97 16.27 11.28 3.06
N PHE A 98 16.48 10.16 2.37
CA PHE A 98 17.26 10.16 1.14
C PHE A 98 16.55 10.92 -0.01
N VAL A 99 15.23 10.74 -0.19
CA VAL A 99 14.44 11.55 -1.14
C VAL A 99 14.50 13.04 -0.77
N PHE A 100 14.37 13.37 0.52
CA PHE A 100 14.47 14.75 1.00
C PHE A 100 15.84 15.37 0.72
N PHE A 101 16.92 14.58 0.84
CA PHE A 101 18.26 15.05 0.52
C PHE A 101 18.44 15.31 -1.00
N ILE A 102 18.00 14.37 -1.86
CA ILE A 102 18.10 14.54 -3.32
C ILE A 102 17.30 15.77 -3.76
N GLN A 103 16.05 15.92 -3.33
CA GLN A 103 15.26 17.09 -3.71
C GLN A 103 15.86 18.40 -3.18
N LEU A 104 16.56 18.39 -2.04
CA LEU A 104 17.21 19.58 -1.50
C LEU A 104 18.40 20.00 -2.37
N LEU A 105 19.19 19.03 -2.85
CA LEU A 105 20.32 19.28 -3.73
C LEU A 105 19.90 19.87 -5.08
N PHE A 106 18.77 19.41 -5.63
CA PHE A 106 18.35 19.74 -6.98
C PHE A 106 17.19 20.76 -7.07
N GLY A 107 16.42 20.95 -6.00
CA GLY A 107 15.18 21.74 -5.97
C GLY A 107 15.35 23.25 -6.15
N GLY A 108 16.58 23.75 -6.14
CA GLY A 108 16.90 25.14 -6.45
C GLY A 108 17.14 25.42 -7.95
N ARG A 109 17.08 24.41 -8.82
CA ARG A 109 17.36 24.54 -10.26
C ARG A 109 16.08 24.34 -11.07
N ASP A 110 15.39 25.43 -11.39
CA ASP A 110 14.14 25.38 -12.16
C ASP A 110 14.39 25.50 -13.65
N TYR A 111 14.13 24.43 -14.40
CA TYR A 111 14.18 24.45 -15.86
C TYR A 111 12.88 24.99 -16.45
N SER A 112 13.00 25.57 -17.66
CA SER A 112 11.85 26.09 -18.42
C SER A 112 10.89 24.95 -18.79
N THR A 113 9.60 25.17 -18.52
CA THR A 113 8.51 24.26 -18.86
C THR A 113 7.22 25.07 -19.02
N ASP A 114 6.31 24.54 -19.83
CA ASP A 114 4.93 24.97 -20.02
C ASP A 114 3.98 24.57 -18.86
N ALA A 115 4.49 23.82 -17.87
CA ALA A 115 3.69 23.40 -16.73
C ALA A 115 3.16 24.57 -15.90
N PHE A 116 1.93 24.41 -15.39
CA PHE A 116 1.27 25.38 -14.53
C PHE A 116 2.11 25.74 -13.29
N LYS A 117 2.46 27.03 -13.15
CA LYS A 117 3.30 27.52 -12.04
C LYS A 117 2.51 28.05 -10.83
N GLY A 118 1.19 28.13 -10.95
CA GLY A 118 0.32 28.65 -9.89
C GLY A 118 0.46 30.16 -9.68
N VAL A 119 -0.46 30.71 -8.88
CA VAL A 119 -0.42 32.12 -8.49
C VAL A 119 0.78 32.33 -7.54
N PRO A 120 1.75 33.18 -7.91
CA PRO A 120 2.92 33.43 -7.08
C PRO A 120 2.54 34.17 -5.80
N THR A 121 3.21 33.85 -4.70
CA THR A 121 3.16 34.65 -3.48
C THR A 121 4.25 35.71 -3.57
N ALA A 122 3.88 36.97 -3.37
CA ALA A 122 4.82 38.08 -3.53
C ALA A 122 5.91 38.00 -2.43
N SER A 123 7.17 38.26 -2.82
CA SER A 123 8.34 38.05 -1.94
C SER A 123 8.38 38.99 -0.74
N ASP A 124 7.73 40.15 -0.85
CA ASP A 124 7.53 41.13 0.22
C ASP A 124 6.58 40.64 1.32
N GLN A 125 5.76 39.63 1.05
CA GLN A 125 4.85 39.01 2.03
C GLN A 125 5.51 37.89 2.85
N LEU A 126 6.73 37.46 2.48
CA LEU A 126 7.41 36.32 3.09
C LEU A 126 8.52 36.79 4.03
N GLY A 127 8.51 36.28 5.26
CA GLY A 127 9.62 36.48 6.19
C GLY A 127 10.86 35.69 5.77
N TYR A 128 12.03 36.01 6.35
CA TYR A 128 13.27 35.25 6.10
C TYR A 128 13.12 33.75 6.44
N LEU A 129 12.38 33.44 7.52
CA LEU A 129 12.08 32.06 7.90
C LEU A 129 11.23 31.36 6.83
N ASP A 130 10.23 32.04 6.26
CA ASP A 130 9.41 31.49 5.19
C ASP A 130 10.25 31.17 3.95
N VAL A 131 11.11 32.10 3.52
CA VAL A 131 11.98 31.89 2.36
C VAL A 131 12.91 30.69 2.58
N PHE A 132 13.48 30.56 3.78
CA PHE A 132 14.31 29.42 4.14
C PHE A 132 13.52 28.10 4.12
N LEU A 133 12.39 28.04 4.81
CA LEU A 133 11.55 26.84 4.90
C LEU A 133 10.99 26.43 3.53
N GLN A 134 10.51 27.39 2.73
CA GLN A 134 10.04 27.11 1.38
C GLN A 134 11.16 26.58 0.48
N ARG A 135 12.39 27.08 0.62
CA ARG A 135 13.56 26.56 -0.11
C ARG A 135 13.88 25.12 0.28
N LEU A 136 13.73 24.74 1.55
CA LEU A 136 13.98 23.37 2.01
C LEU A 136 13.03 22.35 1.36
N VAL A 137 11.79 22.73 1.06
CA VAL A 137 10.77 21.84 0.47
C VAL A 137 10.38 22.25 -0.96
N ALA A 138 11.19 23.06 -1.63
CA ALA A 138 10.87 23.60 -2.95
C ALA A 138 10.70 22.48 -3.98
N GLY A 139 11.57 21.47 -3.96
CA GLY A 139 11.53 20.34 -4.89
C GLY A 139 10.28 19.45 -4.75
N PHE A 140 9.58 19.53 -3.62
CA PHE A 140 8.31 18.85 -3.37
C PHE A 140 7.08 19.58 -3.90
N ASN A 141 7.21 20.85 -4.28
CA ASN A 141 6.09 21.69 -4.72
C ASN A 141 6.24 22.05 -6.20
N LYS A 142 6.35 21.02 -7.04
CA LYS A 142 6.57 21.10 -8.50
C LYS A 142 5.48 20.30 -9.22
N TRP A 143 5.29 20.58 -10.51
CA TRP A 143 4.32 19.86 -11.36
C TRP A 143 2.90 19.89 -10.78
N ASP A 144 2.20 18.77 -10.76
CA ASP A 144 0.80 18.70 -10.30
C ASP A 144 0.63 19.08 -8.82
N ALA A 145 1.70 19.02 -8.01
CA ALA A 145 1.69 19.47 -6.62
C ALA A 145 1.19 20.92 -6.49
N ILE A 146 1.45 21.75 -7.50
CA ILE A 146 1.03 23.15 -7.54
C ILE A 146 -0.49 23.25 -7.57
N HIS A 147 -1.20 22.38 -8.30
CA HIS A 147 -2.66 22.38 -8.28
C HIS A 147 -3.20 22.06 -6.89
N PHE A 148 -2.64 21.06 -6.21
CA PHE A 148 -3.03 20.76 -4.83
C PHE A 148 -2.79 21.94 -3.89
N MET A 149 -1.63 22.61 -3.99
CA MET A 149 -1.34 23.79 -3.16
C MET A 149 -2.25 24.97 -3.47
N GLN A 150 -2.61 25.21 -4.73
CA GLN A 150 -3.57 26.24 -5.11
C GLN A 150 -4.96 25.94 -4.56
N ILE A 151 -5.41 24.68 -4.65
CA ILE A 151 -6.68 24.25 -4.04
C ILE A 151 -6.63 24.44 -2.52
N THR A 152 -5.52 24.11 -1.85
CA THR A 152 -5.34 24.34 -0.42
C THR A 152 -5.40 25.83 -0.07
N LYS A 153 -4.80 26.71 -0.86
CA LYS A 153 -4.81 28.17 -0.60
C LYS A 153 -6.16 28.83 -0.87
N TYR A 154 -6.73 28.58 -2.05
CA TYR A 154 -7.84 29.38 -2.57
C TYR A 154 -9.12 28.58 -2.83
N GLY A 155 -9.06 27.25 -2.72
CA GLY A 155 -10.16 26.38 -3.16
C GLY A 155 -10.17 26.19 -4.68
N TYR A 156 -11.30 25.72 -5.20
CA TYR A 156 -11.46 25.41 -6.62
C TYR A 156 -11.86 26.66 -7.41
N ILE A 157 -10.85 27.41 -7.86
CA ILE A 157 -11.04 28.66 -8.64
C ILE A 157 -10.73 28.48 -10.12
N PHE A 158 -9.84 27.56 -10.48
CA PHE A 158 -9.51 27.29 -11.88
C PHE A 158 -10.15 25.97 -12.31
N GLU A 159 -10.71 25.93 -13.52
CA GLU A 159 -11.31 24.71 -14.09
C GLU A 159 -10.30 23.56 -14.11
N THR A 160 -9.03 23.83 -14.47
CA THR A 160 -7.95 22.81 -14.48
C THR A 160 -7.79 22.11 -13.13
N SER A 161 -7.99 22.84 -12.02
CA SER A 161 -7.86 22.28 -10.67
C SER A 161 -8.94 21.25 -10.32
N LEU A 162 -10.09 21.24 -11.00
CA LEU A 162 -11.17 20.27 -10.75
C LEU A 162 -10.77 18.83 -11.08
N ALA A 163 -9.71 18.61 -11.86
CA ALA A 163 -9.15 17.27 -12.08
C ALA A 163 -8.53 16.67 -10.80
N PHE A 164 -8.18 17.50 -9.82
CA PHE A 164 -7.53 17.09 -8.58
C PHE A 164 -8.54 16.99 -7.45
N PHE A 165 -8.63 15.81 -6.85
CA PHE A 165 -9.70 15.42 -5.94
C PHE A 165 -9.53 16.04 -4.53
N PRO A 166 -10.63 16.24 -3.78
CA PRO A 166 -10.68 17.19 -2.66
C PRO A 166 -10.02 16.73 -1.36
N VAL A 167 -9.93 15.42 -1.10
CA VAL A 167 -9.53 14.93 0.23
C VAL A 167 -8.10 15.36 0.57
N PHE A 168 -7.15 15.19 -0.34
CA PHE A 168 -5.75 15.57 -0.07
C PHE A 168 -5.58 17.07 0.24
N PRO A 169 -5.96 18.02 -0.63
CA PRO A 169 -5.72 19.44 -0.37
C PRO A 169 -6.49 19.97 0.85
N TYR A 170 -7.66 19.40 1.17
CA TYR A 170 -8.39 19.75 2.40
C TYR A 170 -7.78 19.15 3.66
N SER A 171 -7.23 17.93 3.61
CA SER A 171 -6.45 17.38 4.71
C SER A 171 -5.21 18.23 4.99
N VAL A 172 -4.50 18.69 3.96
CA VAL A 172 -3.35 19.61 4.11
C VAL A 172 -3.78 20.90 4.81
N ARG A 173 -4.90 21.50 4.38
CA ARG A 173 -5.43 22.71 5.01
C ARG A 173 -5.79 22.50 6.47
N LEU A 174 -6.51 21.41 6.78
CA LEU A 174 -6.91 21.08 8.14
C LEU A 174 -5.69 20.91 9.06
N ILE A 175 -4.69 20.15 8.62
CA ILE A 175 -3.45 19.94 9.38
C ILE A 175 -2.75 21.27 9.61
N SER A 176 -2.64 22.12 8.59
CA SER A 176 -2.05 23.45 8.72
C SER A 176 -2.77 24.29 9.78
N TYR A 177 -4.09 24.24 9.85
CA TYR A 177 -4.84 24.93 10.91
C TYR A 177 -4.58 24.34 12.30
N CYS A 178 -4.40 23.02 12.42
CA CYS A 178 -4.17 22.39 13.72
C CYS A 178 -2.86 22.82 14.39
N TRP A 179 -1.77 22.98 13.64
CA TRP A 179 -0.46 23.31 14.23
C TRP A 179 0.02 24.74 13.94
N ALA A 180 -0.30 25.32 12.78
CA ALA A 180 0.30 26.58 12.34
C ALA A 180 -0.47 27.82 12.78
N THR A 181 -1.72 27.70 13.24
CA THR A 181 -2.59 28.85 13.54
C THR A 181 -1.93 29.85 14.50
N SER A 182 -1.34 29.39 15.60
CA SER A 182 -0.65 30.29 16.55
C SER A 182 0.57 30.97 15.94
N PHE A 183 1.34 30.27 15.10
CA PHE A 183 2.53 30.81 14.44
C PHE A 183 2.15 31.82 13.34
N ILE A 184 1.04 31.59 12.64
CA ILE A 184 0.49 32.52 11.65
C ILE A 184 0.00 33.80 12.33
N TYR A 185 -0.75 33.70 13.42
CA TYR A 185 -1.21 34.88 14.17
C TYR A 185 -0.05 35.67 14.79
N ALA A 186 1.02 34.99 15.20
CA ALA A 186 2.24 35.63 15.69
C ALA A 186 3.10 36.25 14.57
N GLY A 187 2.71 36.11 13.29
CA GLY A 187 3.47 36.62 12.14
C GLY A 187 4.78 35.90 11.88
N LEU A 188 4.98 34.69 12.45
CA LEU A 188 6.22 33.93 12.34
C LEU A 188 6.31 33.10 11.05
N VAL A 189 5.16 32.62 10.57
CA VAL A 189 5.07 31.74 9.39
C VAL A 189 3.91 32.18 8.51
N HIS A 190 4.17 32.36 7.23
CA HIS A 190 3.13 32.66 6.24
C HIS A 190 2.26 31.42 5.95
N PRO A 191 0.93 31.55 5.73
CA PRO A 191 0.04 30.41 5.48
C PRO A 191 0.48 29.50 4.32
N THR A 192 1.13 30.06 3.29
CA THR A 192 1.68 29.26 2.18
C THR A 192 2.75 28.28 2.64
N THR A 193 3.68 28.75 3.47
CA THR A 193 4.76 27.91 4.04
C THR A 193 4.15 26.82 4.92
N ALA A 194 3.17 27.18 5.76
CA ALA A 194 2.46 26.24 6.61
C ALA A 194 1.76 25.12 5.82
N HIS A 195 1.11 25.45 4.69
CA HIS A 195 0.52 24.45 3.80
C HIS A 195 1.56 23.50 3.19
N MET A 196 2.69 24.02 2.70
CA MET A 196 3.77 23.20 2.09
C MET A 196 4.38 22.23 3.10
N LEU A 197 4.62 22.69 4.33
CA LEU A 197 5.12 21.84 5.41
C LEU A 197 4.08 20.79 5.83
N SER A 198 2.81 21.19 5.94
CA SER A 198 1.70 20.28 6.27
C SER A 198 1.54 19.17 5.23
N ALA A 199 1.70 19.47 3.95
CA ALA A 199 1.67 18.48 2.87
C ALA A 199 2.81 17.47 3.00
N THR A 200 4.02 17.96 3.27
CA THR A 200 5.22 17.13 3.47
C THR A 200 5.05 16.21 4.68
N MET A 201 4.57 16.74 5.81
CA MET A 201 4.29 15.98 7.03
C MET A 201 3.21 14.91 6.80
N LEU A 202 2.10 15.28 6.16
CA LEU A 202 1.01 14.36 5.84
C LEU A 202 1.50 13.19 4.99
N ASN A 203 2.33 13.45 3.98
CA ASN A 203 2.86 12.41 3.11
C ASN A 203 3.90 11.54 3.81
N PHE A 204 4.77 12.10 4.65
CA PHE A 204 5.69 11.31 5.46
C PHE A 204 4.95 10.33 6.39
N VAL A 205 3.97 10.82 7.16
CA VAL A 205 3.19 9.99 8.08
C VAL A 205 2.38 8.95 7.32
N SER A 206 1.71 9.34 6.23
CA SER A 206 0.92 8.42 5.42
C SER A 206 1.79 7.32 4.81
N PHE A 207 2.95 7.68 4.28
CA PHE A 207 3.91 6.73 3.72
C PHE A 207 4.41 5.73 4.78
N PHE A 208 4.82 6.24 5.94
CA PHE A 208 5.34 5.42 7.04
C PHE A 208 4.32 4.39 7.51
N VAL A 209 3.09 4.83 7.79
CA VAL A 209 2.00 3.92 8.21
C VAL A 209 1.65 2.92 7.11
N THR A 210 1.62 3.37 5.84
CA THR A 210 1.35 2.48 4.69
C THR A 210 2.36 1.34 4.59
N GLY A 211 3.64 1.59 4.88
CA GLY A 211 4.68 0.55 4.88
C GLY A 211 4.38 -0.58 5.88
N HIS A 212 3.93 -0.24 7.09
CA HIS A 212 3.53 -1.24 8.10
C HIS A 212 2.22 -1.95 7.75
N VAL A 213 1.26 -1.24 7.18
CA VAL A 213 0.02 -1.84 6.66
C VAL A 213 0.36 -2.84 5.55
N LEU A 214 1.25 -2.48 4.64
CA LEU A 214 1.72 -3.36 3.56
C LEU A 214 2.39 -4.62 4.12
N PHE A 215 3.24 -4.50 5.14
CA PHE A 215 3.84 -5.66 5.81
C PHE A 215 2.77 -6.67 6.25
N ARG A 216 1.70 -6.19 6.92
CA ARG A 216 0.60 -7.04 7.40
C ARG A 216 -0.17 -7.68 6.25
N ILE A 217 -0.49 -6.91 5.20
CA ILE A 217 -1.16 -7.44 3.99
C ILE A 217 -0.30 -8.56 3.37
N CYS A 218 0.98 -8.30 3.14
CA CYS A 218 1.88 -9.27 2.53
C CYS A 218 2.04 -10.52 3.40
N ARG A 219 2.12 -10.38 4.73
CA ARG A 219 2.19 -11.51 5.66
C ARG A 219 0.91 -12.36 5.63
N ALA A 220 -0.26 -11.71 5.57
CA ALA A 220 -1.55 -12.39 5.47
C ALA A 220 -1.74 -13.12 4.13
N LEU A 221 -1.30 -12.52 3.01
CA LEU A 221 -1.47 -13.10 1.67
C LEU A 221 -0.42 -14.17 1.34
N THR A 222 0.86 -13.92 1.67
CA THR A 222 1.96 -14.80 1.25
C THR A 222 2.32 -15.86 2.27
N ARG A 223 1.89 -15.71 3.54
CA ARG A 223 2.30 -16.54 4.68
C ARG A 223 3.83 -16.64 4.85
N SER A 224 4.59 -15.71 4.27
CA SER A 224 6.05 -15.66 4.31
C SER A 224 6.51 -14.32 4.88
N CYS A 225 7.27 -14.35 5.98
CA CYS A 225 7.84 -13.15 6.58
C CYS A 225 8.86 -12.50 5.63
N LYS A 226 9.69 -13.31 4.97
CA LYS A 226 10.66 -12.86 3.96
C LYS A 226 10.01 -12.08 2.82
N CYS A 227 8.95 -12.61 2.23
CA CYS A 227 8.22 -11.91 1.17
C CYS A 227 7.61 -10.59 1.67
N ALA A 228 7.10 -10.56 2.91
CA ALA A 228 6.55 -9.35 3.49
C ALA A 228 7.62 -8.27 3.73
N VAL A 229 8.79 -8.64 4.27
CA VAL A 229 9.92 -7.71 4.47
C VAL A 229 10.42 -7.15 3.13
N ILE A 230 10.64 -8.01 2.12
CA ILE A 230 11.09 -7.57 0.79
C ILE A 230 10.05 -6.62 0.16
N SER A 231 8.76 -6.90 0.33
CA SER A 231 7.69 -6.03 -0.21
C SER A 231 7.76 -4.61 0.37
N VAL A 232 8.06 -4.47 1.67
CA VAL A 232 8.19 -3.15 2.31
C VAL A 232 9.48 -2.44 1.88
N ILE A 233 10.58 -3.16 1.70
CA ILE A 233 11.82 -2.57 1.14
C ILE A 233 11.58 -2.06 -0.28
N LEU A 234 10.89 -2.83 -1.11
CA LEU A 234 10.50 -2.40 -2.46
C LEU A 234 9.56 -1.18 -2.43
N PHE A 235 8.69 -1.08 -1.42
CA PHE A 235 7.85 0.10 -1.19
C PHE A 235 8.66 1.32 -0.73
N ALA A 236 9.63 1.14 0.17
CA ALA A 236 10.57 2.17 0.62
C ALA A 236 11.29 2.83 -0.56
N PHE A 237 11.78 2.03 -1.50
CA PHE A 237 12.58 2.47 -2.65
C PHE A 237 11.86 2.35 -3.99
N ASN A 238 10.53 2.49 -3.99
CA ASN A 238 9.75 2.28 -5.22
C ASN A 238 10.07 3.36 -6.29
N PRO A 239 9.92 3.06 -7.59
CA PRO A 239 10.20 4.00 -8.68
C PRO A 239 9.43 5.32 -8.61
N ALA A 240 8.25 5.34 -7.98
CA ALA A 240 7.41 6.52 -7.80
C ALA A 240 7.69 7.27 -6.48
N SER A 241 8.79 7.00 -5.77
CA SER A 241 9.05 7.48 -4.40
C SER A 241 8.94 8.99 -4.21
N ILE A 242 9.28 9.79 -5.22
CA ILE A 242 9.11 11.25 -5.15
C ILE A 242 7.64 11.64 -5.01
N PHE A 243 6.70 10.98 -5.68
CA PHE A 243 5.27 11.25 -5.52
C PHE A 243 4.73 10.85 -4.14
N PHE A 244 5.42 9.94 -3.44
CA PHE A 244 5.11 9.60 -2.06
C PHE A 244 5.68 10.63 -1.04
N SER A 245 6.47 11.61 -1.49
CA SER A 245 7.12 12.61 -0.61
C SER A 245 6.74 14.04 -0.96
N ALA A 246 6.66 14.37 -2.25
CA ALA A 246 6.20 15.64 -2.79
C ALA A 246 4.75 15.92 -2.40
N SER A 247 4.23 17.15 -2.56
CA SER A 247 2.86 17.56 -2.18
C SER A 247 1.79 16.98 -3.12
N TYR A 248 1.74 15.66 -3.18
CA TYR A 248 1.01 14.78 -4.08
C TYR A 248 0.10 13.84 -3.28
N SER A 249 -0.98 13.34 -3.89
CA SER A 249 -2.00 12.57 -3.17
C SER A 249 -1.66 11.07 -3.00
N GLU A 250 -0.58 10.59 -3.60
CA GLU A 250 -0.20 9.18 -3.69
C GLU A 250 -0.04 8.50 -2.33
N SER A 251 0.66 9.14 -1.38
CA SER A 251 0.87 8.56 -0.03
C SER A 251 -0.42 8.43 0.76
N LEU A 252 -1.26 9.47 0.74
CA LEU A 252 -2.55 9.46 1.44
C LEU A 252 -3.53 8.46 0.79
N PHE A 253 -3.54 8.40 -0.55
CA PHE A 253 -4.33 7.44 -1.30
C PHE A 253 -3.92 6.00 -1.01
N ALA A 254 -2.62 5.71 -0.99
CA ALA A 254 -2.08 4.39 -0.67
C ALA A 254 -2.42 3.99 0.77
N LEU A 255 -2.34 4.92 1.73
CA LEU A 255 -2.74 4.68 3.12
C LEU A 255 -4.19 4.21 3.22
N PHE A 256 -5.13 4.97 2.64
CA PHE A 256 -6.54 4.63 2.70
C PHE A 256 -6.84 3.32 1.96
N THR A 257 -6.29 3.15 0.76
CA THR A 257 -6.51 1.95 -0.06
C THR A 257 -5.94 0.70 0.61
N PHE A 258 -4.71 0.75 1.11
CA PHE A 258 -4.07 -0.42 1.71
C PHE A 258 -4.70 -0.74 3.07
N SER A 259 -5.06 0.27 3.86
CA SER A 259 -5.77 0.03 5.14
C SER A 259 -7.13 -0.61 4.91
N GLY A 260 -7.87 -0.17 3.88
CA GLY A 260 -9.13 -0.82 3.48
C GLY A 260 -8.92 -2.27 3.03
N ILE A 261 -7.87 -2.52 2.23
CA ILE A 261 -7.48 -3.88 1.81
C ILE A 261 -7.12 -4.76 3.02
N LEU A 262 -6.35 -4.24 3.98
CA LEU A 262 -5.95 -4.99 5.18
C LEU A 262 -7.17 -5.50 5.96
N LEU A 263 -8.21 -4.66 6.12
CA LEU A 263 -9.46 -5.06 6.76
C LEU A 263 -10.17 -6.19 6.01
N LEU A 264 -10.16 -6.17 4.67
CA LEU A 264 -10.77 -7.24 3.86
C LEU A 264 -9.96 -8.55 3.91
N VAL A 265 -8.63 -8.46 4.00
CA VAL A 265 -7.71 -9.59 3.92
C VAL A 265 -7.49 -10.29 5.27
N ASP A 266 -7.33 -9.53 6.36
CA ASP A 266 -6.92 -10.07 7.65
C ASP A 266 -8.13 -10.57 8.46
N ASP A 267 -8.34 -11.88 8.40
CA ASP A 267 -9.45 -12.55 9.09
C ASP A 267 -9.31 -12.51 10.63
N GLN A 268 -8.13 -12.15 11.19
CA GLN A 268 -7.93 -12.01 12.63
C GLN A 268 -8.54 -10.72 13.21
N LEU A 269 -8.87 -9.74 12.36
CA LEU A 269 -9.43 -8.44 12.79
C LEU A 269 -10.93 -8.50 13.15
N GLY A 270 -11.54 -9.68 13.11
CA GLY A 270 -12.92 -9.91 13.55
C GLY A 270 -13.89 -10.34 12.43
N PRO A 271 -15.21 -10.28 12.68
CA PRO A 271 -16.22 -10.73 11.71
C PRO A 271 -16.16 -9.94 10.41
N PHE A 272 -16.37 -10.62 9.27
CA PHE A 272 -16.30 -9.99 7.94
C PHE A 272 -17.22 -8.77 7.80
N SER A 273 -18.45 -8.80 8.33
CA SER A 273 -19.37 -7.67 8.25
C SER A 273 -18.82 -6.40 8.91
N LEU A 274 -18.17 -6.53 10.07
CA LEU A 274 -17.55 -5.41 10.78
C LEU A 274 -16.34 -4.89 9.99
N ARG A 275 -15.47 -5.80 9.55
CA ARG A 275 -14.29 -5.45 8.74
C ARG A 275 -14.67 -4.75 7.43
N LEU A 276 -15.70 -5.24 6.76
CA LEU A 276 -16.26 -4.61 5.57
C LEU A 276 -16.75 -3.20 5.90
N PHE A 277 -17.59 -3.04 6.93
CA PHE A 277 -18.10 -1.72 7.33
C PHE A 277 -16.98 -0.72 7.64
N LEU A 278 -15.93 -1.13 8.34
CA LEU A 278 -14.76 -0.29 8.64
C LEU A 278 -13.92 0.02 7.39
N SER A 279 -13.91 -0.85 6.38
CA SER A 279 -13.16 -0.62 5.14
C SER A 279 -13.80 0.42 4.21
N LEU A 280 -15.13 0.59 4.27
CA LEU A 280 -15.85 1.46 3.33
C LEU A 280 -15.53 2.95 3.47
N PRO A 281 -15.43 3.54 4.68
CA PRO A 281 -14.96 4.92 4.84
C PRO A 281 -13.55 5.12 4.28
N LEU A 282 -12.66 4.13 4.41
CA LEU A 282 -11.31 4.21 3.87
C LEU A 282 -11.34 4.21 2.33
N PHE A 283 -12.11 3.32 1.70
CA PHE A 283 -12.25 3.34 0.24
C PHE A 283 -12.97 4.59 -0.29
N MET A 284 -13.93 5.12 0.45
CA MET A 284 -14.58 6.40 0.18
C MET A 284 -13.57 7.55 0.18
N LEU A 285 -12.73 7.64 1.23
CA LEU A 285 -11.66 8.64 1.32
C LEU A 285 -10.60 8.42 0.23
N GLY A 286 -10.25 7.17 -0.06
CA GLY A 286 -9.38 6.79 -1.16
C GLY A 286 -9.91 7.32 -2.51
N TYR A 287 -11.19 7.08 -2.81
CA TYR A 287 -11.81 7.65 -4.01
C TYR A 287 -11.83 9.18 -3.98
N GLY A 288 -12.06 9.78 -2.81
CA GLY A 288 -11.97 11.22 -2.61
C GLY A 288 -10.56 11.83 -2.72
N THR A 289 -9.50 11.02 -2.75
CA THR A 289 -8.12 11.50 -3.01
C THR A 289 -7.72 11.37 -4.48
N ARG A 290 -8.24 10.38 -5.20
CA ARG A 290 -7.94 10.12 -6.62
C ARG A 290 -9.06 9.34 -7.31
N SER A 291 -9.26 9.63 -8.59
CA SER A 291 -10.29 8.99 -9.42
C SER A 291 -10.15 7.47 -9.55
N ASN A 292 -8.91 6.95 -9.59
CA ASN A 292 -8.65 5.51 -9.63
C ASN A 292 -9.05 4.77 -8.34
N GLY A 293 -9.37 5.49 -7.26
CA GLY A 293 -9.91 4.88 -6.03
C GLY A 293 -11.30 4.25 -6.21
N LEU A 294 -12.04 4.59 -7.27
CA LEU A 294 -13.30 3.92 -7.60
C LEU A 294 -13.10 2.40 -7.82
N LEU A 295 -11.93 2.02 -8.34
CA LEU A 295 -11.58 0.61 -8.62
C LEU A 295 -11.44 -0.24 -7.36
N ASN A 296 -11.33 0.39 -6.18
CA ASN A 296 -11.32 -0.31 -4.91
C ASN A 296 -12.64 -1.06 -4.65
N LEU A 297 -13.75 -0.67 -5.29
CA LEU A 297 -15.00 -1.43 -5.29
C LEU A 297 -14.81 -2.86 -5.86
N GLY A 298 -13.82 -3.07 -6.73
CA GLY A 298 -13.46 -4.40 -7.22
C GLY A 298 -12.94 -5.32 -6.11
N TYR A 299 -12.17 -4.79 -5.14
CA TYR A 299 -11.76 -5.55 -3.96
C TYR A 299 -12.98 -5.91 -3.12
N VAL A 300 -13.85 -4.94 -2.84
CA VAL A 300 -15.08 -5.17 -2.07
C VAL A 300 -15.95 -6.23 -2.74
N ALA A 301 -16.17 -6.13 -4.05
CA ALA A 301 -16.94 -7.09 -4.82
C ALA A 301 -16.36 -8.51 -4.73
N PHE A 302 -15.04 -8.63 -4.89
CA PHE A 302 -14.35 -9.92 -4.79
C PHE A 302 -14.51 -10.55 -3.39
N TYR A 303 -14.23 -9.82 -2.32
CA TYR A 303 -14.31 -10.37 -0.96
C TYR A 303 -15.75 -10.63 -0.52
N CYS A 304 -16.71 -9.78 -0.89
CA CYS A 304 -18.13 -10.06 -0.69
C CYS A 304 -18.57 -11.32 -1.46
N GLY A 305 -18.08 -11.50 -2.69
CA GLY A 305 -18.36 -12.68 -3.51
C GLY A 305 -17.78 -13.95 -2.90
N ARG A 306 -16.55 -13.88 -2.39
CA ARG A 306 -15.91 -15.00 -1.65
C ARG A 306 -16.72 -15.40 -0.43
N GLU A 307 -17.17 -14.43 0.37
CA GLU A 307 -17.98 -14.68 1.57
C GLU A 307 -19.40 -15.17 1.24
N PHE A 308 -19.93 -14.83 0.07
CA PHE A 308 -21.18 -15.38 -0.44
C PHE A 308 -21.02 -16.84 -0.90
N LEU A 309 -19.97 -17.13 -1.68
CA LEU A 309 -19.75 -18.44 -2.28
C LEU A 309 -19.25 -19.49 -1.26
N TRP A 310 -18.40 -19.07 -0.31
CA TRP A 310 -17.79 -19.96 0.69
C TRP A 310 -18.08 -19.48 2.10
N ARG A 311 -19.09 -20.10 2.71
CA ARG A 311 -19.50 -19.79 4.07
C ARG A 311 -18.57 -20.47 5.08
N PRO A 312 -18.09 -19.77 6.11
CA PRO A 312 -17.39 -20.42 7.22
C PRO A 312 -18.33 -21.39 7.94
N THR A 313 -17.82 -22.58 8.29
CA THR A 313 -18.52 -23.54 9.15
C THR A 313 -18.14 -23.35 10.62
N GLU A 314 -18.79 -24.09 11.52
CA GLU A 314 -18.42 -24.11 12.96
C GLU A 314 -16.99 -24.64 13.17
N ILE A 315 -16.50 -25.49 12.26
CA ILE A 315 -15.13 -25.99 12.29
C ILE A 315 -14.21 -24.93 11.68
N LYS A 316 -13.34 -24.37 12.52
CA LYS A 316 -12.37 -23.34 12.12
C LYS A 316 -11.53 -23.81 10.93
N GLY A 317 -11.56 -23.04 9.85
CA GLY A 317 -10.79 -23.31 8.63
C GLY A 317 -11.51 -24.14 7.57
N GLN A 318 -12.69 -24.72 7.87
CA GLN A 318 -13.54 -25.32 6.85
C GLN A 318 -14.53 -24.29 6.30
N ARG A 319 -14.69 -24.29 4.98
CA ARG A 319 -15.70 -23.49 4.29
C ARG A 319 -16.56 -24.40 3.42
N GLN A 320 -17.87 -24.21 3.47
CA GLN A 320 -18.82 -24.93 2.64
C GLN A 320 -19.25 -24.08 1.46
N PHE A 321 -19.41 -24.74 0.31
CA PHE A 321 -19.85 -24.09 -0.92
C PHE A 321 -21.35 -23.79 -0.88
N ILE A 322 -21.77 -22.63 -1.35
CA ILE A 322 -23.16 -22.17 -1.20
C ILE A 322 -24.22 -23.12 -1.77
N LEU A 323 -23.93 -23.82 -2.87
CA LEU A 323 -24.90 -24.74 -3.49
C LEU A 323 -25.16 -26.01 -2.67
N SER A 324 -24.34 -26.31 -1.66
CA SER A 324 -24.61 -27.42 -0.73
C SER A 324 -25.55 -27.03 0.42
N LEU A 325 -26.02 -25.77 0.46
CA LEU A 325 -26.86 -25.26 1.55
C LEU A 325 -28.37 -25.29 1.20
N PRO A 326 -29.26 -25.29 2.19
CA PRO A 326 -30.70 -25.19 1.96
C PRO A 326 -31.08 -23.90 1.21
N ARG A 327 -32.07 -23.98 0.32
CA ARG A 327 -32.60 -22.84 -0.46
C ARG A 327 -32.86 -21.55 0.35
N PRO A 328 -33.50 -21.56 1.55
CA PRO A 328 -33.71 -20.33 2.31
C PRO A 328 -32.41 -19.65 2.74
N THR A 329 -31.37 -20.42 3.07
CA THR A 329 -30.04 -19.91 3.41
C THR A 329 -29.35 -19.29 2.21
N ILE A 330 -29.51 -19.88 1.02
CA ILE A 330 -29.01 -19.33 -0.24
C ILE A 330 -29.66 -17.98 -0.53
N ILE A 331 -30.99 -17.89 -0.45
CA ILE A 331 -31.73 -16.64 -0.71
C ILE A 331 -31.30 -15.55 0.28
N ARG A 332 -31.24 -15.86 1.58
CA ARG A 332 -30.77 -14.91 2.61
C ARG A 332 -29.34 -14.43 2.31
N SER A 333 -28.45 -15.34 1.93
CA SER A 333 -27.05 -15.00 1.63
C SER A 333 -26.94 -14.14 0.37
N ALA A 334 -27.77 -14.40 -0.65
CA ALA A 334 -27.86 -13.58 -1.86
C ALA A 334 -28.37 -12.18 -1.56
N CYS A 335 -29.43 -12.04 -0.75
CA CYS A 335 -29.93 -10.74 -0.31
C CYS A 335 -28.88 -9.95 0.48
N LEU A 336 -28.14 -10.61 1.39
CA LEU A 336 -27.04 -9.99 2.13
C LEU A 336 -25.87 -9.59 1.24
N PHE A 337 -25.55 -10.39 0.23
CA PHE A 337 -24.51 -10.07 -0.75
C PHE A 337 -24.89 -8.82 -1.56
N ILE A 338 -26.10 -8.79 -2.12
CA ILE A 338 -26.60 -7.64 -2.90
C ILE A 338 -26.67 -6.39 -2.02
N SER A 339 -27.21 -6.48 -0.81
CA SER A 339 -27.31 -5.32 0.09
C SER A 339 -25.93 -4.76 0.47
N ARG A 340 -24.95 -5.63 0.73
CA ARG A 340 -23.55 -5.23 0.96
C ARG A 340 -22.95 -4.52 -0.25
N LEU A 341 -23.16 -5.02 -1.47
CA LEU A 341 -22.65 -4.37 -2.68
C LEU A 341 -23.27 -3.00 -2.92
N VAL A 342 -24.60 -2.89 -2.80
CA VAL A 342 -25.30 -1.61 -2.98
C VAL A 342 -24.87 -0.60 -1.91
N MET A 343 -24.81 -1.01 -0.64
CA MET A 343 -24.32 -0.16 0.44
C MET A 343 -22.89 0.31 0.20
N SER A 344 -22.01 -0.60 -0.24
CA SER A 344 -20.61 -0.29 -0.55
C SER A 344 -20.50 0.72 -1.69
N LEU A 345 -21.30 0.55 -2.74
CA LEU A 345 -21.33 1.47 -3.87
C LEU A 345 -21.76 2.88 -3.45
N LEU A 346 -22.88 2.98 -2.73
CA LEU A 346 -23.43 4.25 -2.29
C LEU A 346 -22.48 5.00 -1.35
N LEU A 347 -21.87 4.29 -0.39
CA LEU A 347 -20.92 4.88 0.56
C LEU A 347 -19.63 5.32 -0.11
N VAL A 348 -19.03 4.52 -1.00
CA VAL A 348 -17.76 4.90 -1.63
C VAL A 348 -17.92 6.11 -2.55
N ILE A 349 -19.05 6.23 -3.26
CA ILE A 349 -19.30 7.32 -4.21
C ILE A 349 -19.72 8.63 -3.51
N CYS A 350 -20.26 8.58 -2.29
CA CYS A 350 -20.96 9.72 -1.69
C CYS A 350 -20.10 11.00 -1.57
N VAL A 351 -18.81 10.88 -1.19
CA VAL A 351 -17.91 12.04 -1.04
C VAL A 351 -17.65 12.72 -2.37
N VAL A 352 -17.38 11.95 -3.41
CA VAL A 352 -17.10 12.49 -4.74
C VAL A 352 -18.37 13.03 -5.38
N TYR A 353 -19.52 12.37 -5.17
CA TYR A 353 -20.82 12.87 -5.62
C TYR A 353 -21.17 14.20 -4.97
N TYR A 354 -21.02 14.32 -3.64
CA TYR A 354 -21.27 15.56 -2.91
C TYR A 354 -20.35 16.69 -3.40
N HIS A 355 -19.04 16.42 -3.47
CA HIS A 355 -18.06 17.38 -3.99
C HIS A 355 -18.41 17.81 -5.42
N SER A 356 -18.70 16.84 -6.29
CA SER A 356 -19.07 17.10 -7.67
C SER A 356 -20.31 17.98 -7.80
N ALA A 357 -21.35 17.71 -7.01
CA ALA A 357 -22.56 18.54 -6.99
C ALA A 357 -22.27 19.97 -6.51
N ARG A 358 -21.38 20.13 -5.53
CA ARG A 358 -20.95 21.45 -5.02
C ARG A 358 -20.20 22.25 -6.08
N GLU A 359 -19.17 21.66 -6.70
CA GLU A 359 -18.36 22.36 -7.70
C GLU A 359 -19.17 22.69 -8.95
N ARG A 360 -20.09 21.81 -9.36
CA ARG A 360 -21.01 22.11 -10.46
C ARG A 360 -21.86 23.34 -10.18
N ARG A 361 -22.42 23.48 -8.97
CA ARG A 361 -23.16 24.69 -8.60
C ARG A 361 -22.26 25.92 -8.58
N HIS A 362 -21.03 25.78 -8.09
CA HIS A 362 -20.08 26.89 -8.00
C HIS A 362 -19.68 27.42 -9.39
N PHE A 363 -19.32 26.53 -10.31
CA PHE A 363 -18.83 26.90 -11.65
C PHE A 363 -19.94 27.27 -12.63
N CYS A 364 -21.10 26.63 -12.55
CA CYS A 364 -22.18 26.79 -13.52
C CYS A 364 -23.22 27.86 -13.14
N THR A 365 -22.94 28.68 -12.13
CA THR A 365 -23.83 29.79 -11.70
C THR A 365 -23.14 31.13 -11.96
N ASN A 366 -23.81 32.07 -12.63
CA ASN A 366 -23.22 33.35 -13.07
C ASN A 366 -22.83 34.30 -11.92
N SER A 367 -23.36 34.10 -10.71
CA SER A 367 -23.18 35.01 -9.56
C SER A 367 -21.83 34.90 -8.84
N THR A 368 -20.89 34.09 -9.33
CA THR A 368 -19.62 33.81 -8.63
C THR A 368 -18.42 34.64 -9.11
N LEU A 369 -18.55 35.41 -10.19
CA LEU A 369 -17.47 36.25 -10.70
C LEU A 369 -17.13 37.43 -9.77
N ASP A 370 -18.11 38.00 -9.08
CA ASP A 370 -17.90 39.21 -8.28
C ASP A 370 -17.15 38.95 -6.97
N THR A 371 -17.18 37.72 -6.47
CA THR A 371 -16.55 37.34 -5.19
C THR A 371 -15.07 36.97 -5.30
N ILE A 372 -14.53 36.85 -6.51
CA ILE A 372 -13.13 36.43 -6.75
C ILE A 372 -12.18 37.65 -6.66
N PRO A 373 -11.10 37.59 -5.85
CA PRO A 373 -10.11 38.65 -5.74
C PRO A 373 -9.50 39.09 -7.09
N PRO A 374 -9.22 40.40 -7.30
CA PRO A 374 -8.67 40.92 -8.56
C PRO A 374 -7.34 40.27 -9.00
N VAL A 375 -6.47 39.94 -8.04
CA VAL A 375 -5.18 39.27 -8.33
C VAL A 375 -5.40 37.94 -9.06
N LEU A 376 -6.40 37.16 -8.63
CA LEU A 376 -6.71 35.87 -9.24
C LEU A 376 -7.37 36.03 -10.61
N LYS A 377 -8.22 37.06 -10.78
CA LYS A 377 -8.81 37.41 -12.08
C LYS A 377 -7.74 37.78 -13.11
N ASN A 378 -6.81 38.67 -12.73
CA ASN A 378 -5.71 39.09 -13.61
C ASN A 378 -4.82 37.91 -14.00
N PHE A 379 -4.51 37.05 -13.03
CA PHE A 379 -3.73 35.84 -13.29
C PHE A 379 -4.44 34.90 -14.27
N ALA A 380 -5.75 34.70 -14.10
CA ALA A 380 -6.57 33.86 -14.99
C ALA A 380 -6.60 34.40 -16.42
N VAL A 381 -6.77 35.72 -16.61
CA VAL A 381 -6.77 36.35 -17.94
C VAL A 381 -5.41 36.21 -18.61
N THR A 382 -4.32 36.42 -17.86
CA THR A 382 -2.94 36.34 -18.40
C THR A 382 -2.58 34.93 -18.88
N HIS A 383 -3.14 33.90 -18.26
CA HIS A 383 -2.82 32.49 -18.54
C HIS A 383 -3.97 31.74 -19.24
N ASP A 384 -4.99 32.46 -19.75
CA ASP A 384 -6.22 31.92 -20.36
C ASP A 384 -6.88 30.77 -19.57
N LEU A 385 -7.04 30.97 -18.25
CA LEU A 385 -7.68 30.00 -17.36
C LEU A 385 -9.18 30.27 -17.24
N VAL A 386 -9.97 29.19 -17.20
CA VAL A 386 -11.42 29.25 -17.01
C VAL A 386 -11.75 29.32 -15.51
N MET A 387 -12.61 30.27 -15.12
CA MET A 387 -13.06 30.54 -13.76
C MET A 387 -14.56 30.25 -13.56
N PRO A 388 -15.03 30.11 -12.31
CA PRO A 388 -16.45 30.03 -11.97
C PRO A 388 -17.28 31.15 -12.60
N GLY A 389 -18.48 30.83 -13.08
CA GLY A 389 -19.42 31.80 -13.65
C GLY A 389 -19.18 32.11 -15.13
N GLN A 390 -18.06 31.66 -15.73
CA GLN A 390 -17.82 31.79 -17.18
C GLN A 390 -18.52 30.66 -17.96
N VAL A 391 -19.85 30.58 -17.85
CA VAL A 391 -20.65 29.45 -18.36
C VAL A 391 -20.47 29.23 -19.87
N ASP A 392 -20.22 30.29 -20.64
CA ASP A 392 -19.96 30.19 -22.09
C ASP A 392 -18.69 29.38 -22.42
N LYS A 393 -17.69 29.37 -21.52
CA LYS A 393 -16.45 28.59 -21.69
C LYS A 393 -16.53 27.17 -21.12
N ILE A 394 -17.60 26.83 -20.38
CA ILE A 394 -17.73 25.59 -19.60
C ILE A 394 -18.71 24.62 -20.29
N THR A 395 -18.21 23.51 -20.81
CA THR A 395 -19.01 22.57 -21.63
C THR A 395 -19.74 21.48 -20.85
N TRP A 396 -19.38 21.26 -19.57
CA TRP A 396 -19.84 20.12 -18.78
C TRP A 396 -20.99 20.43 -17.82
N CYS A 397 -21.51 21.66 -17.79
CA CYS A 397 -22.58 22.06 -16.87
C CYS A 397 -23.88 21.25 -17.03
N ARG A 398 -24.15 20.76 -18.25
CA ARG A 398 -25.35 19.96 -18.58
C ARG A 398 -25.10 18.44 -18.54
N VAL A 399 -23.87 18.01 -18.29
CA VAL A 399 -23.52 16.58 -18.26
C VAL A 399 -23.94 15.99 -16.92
N SER A 400 -24.59 14.82 -16.97
CA SER A 400 -24.93 14.02 -15.79
C SER A 400 -24.03 12.79 -15.73
N SER A 401 -23.47 12.51 -14.56
CA SER A 401 -22.68 11.32 -14.30
C SER A 401 -22.81 10.98 -12.81
N PHE A 402 -23.00 9.69 -12.52
CA PHE A 402 -23.16 9.19 -11.16
C PHE A 402 -21.84 8.72 -10.55
N PHE A 403 -21.03 8.00 -11.35
CA PHE A 403 -19.80 7.37 -10.87
C PHE A 403 -18.64 8.35 -10.82
N PHE A 404 -18.50 9.19 -11.84
CA PHE A 404 -17.46 10.22 -11.93
C PHE A 404 -18.06 11.62 -11.88
N PRO A 405 -17.31 12.65 -11.45
CA PRO A 405 -17.75 14.02 -11.64
C PRO A 405 -17.99 14.33 -13.13
N PRO A 406 -19.08 15.03 -13.50
CA PRO A 406 -19.44 15.29 -14.89
C PRO A 406 -18.40 16.14 -15.63
N PHE A 407 -17.62 16.92 -14.88
CA PHE A 407 -16.50 17.70 -15.41
C PHE A 407 -15.23 16.87 -15.67
N TYR A 408 -15.05 15.72 -15.01
CA TYR A 408 -13.77 15.03 -14.98
C TYR A 408 -13.31 14.61 -16.38
N SER A 409 -14.18 13.96 -17.15
CA SER A 409 -13.85 13.53 -18.52
C SER A 409 -13.63 14.71 -19.46
N ALA A 410 -14.43 15.78 -19.34
CA ALA A 410 -14.31 16.95 -20.20
C ALA A 410 -12.97 17.69 -19.97
N ILE A 411 -12.57 17.84 -18.71
CA ILE A 411 -11.33 18.51 -18.33
C ILE A 411 -10.11 17.65 -18.68
N GLN A 412 -10.16 16.34 -18.40
CA GLN A 412 -9.09 15.40 -18.77
C GLN A 412 -8.83 15.38 -20.27
N SER A 413 -9.89 15.44 -21.09
CA SER A 413 -9.76 15.56 -22.55
C SER A 413 -9.22 16.92 -22.97
N ARG A 414 -9.78 18.03 -22.44
CA ARG A 414 -9.41 19.41 -22.84
C ARG A 414 -7.96 19.76 -22.52
N TYR A 415 -7.48 19.45 -21.33
CA TYR A 415 -6.18 19.93 -20.83
C TYR A 415 -5.07 18.90 -20.92
N TRP A 416 -5.41 17.60 -20.97
CA TRP A 416 -4.42 16.52 -20.99
C TRP A 416 -4.58 15.55 -22.16
N ALA A 417 -5.46 15.84 -23.13
CA ALA A 417 -5.72 15.02 -24.32
C ALA A 417 -6.08 13.55 -24.02
N VAL A 418 -6.62 13.30 -22.82
CA VAL A 418 -7.00 11.95 -22.38
C VAL A 418 -8.20 11.48 -23.20
N SER A 419 -7.96 10.50 -24.05
CA SER A 419 -8.94 9.91 -24.97
C SER A 419 -8.46 8.53 -25.40
N LEU A 420 -9.36 7.71 -25.92
CA LEU A 420 -9.00 6.36 -26.39
C LEU A 420 -7.92 6.46 -27.49
N PHE A 421 -6.76 5.88 -27.23
CA PHE A 421 -5.53 5.96 -28.03
C PHE A 421 -4.94 7.36 -28.24
N GLY A 422 -5.47 8.41 -27.59
CA GLY A 422 -5.00 9.79 -27.80
C GLY A 422 -3.52 10.02 -27.51
N TYR A 423 -2.97 9.21 -26.60
CA TYR A 423 -1.57 9.28 -26.19
C TYR A 423 -0.60 8.54 -27.14
N TRP A 424 -1.09 7.72 -28.08
CA TRP A 424 -0.24 6.97 -29.02
C TRP A 424 0.30 7.88 -30.13
N GLN A 425 1.43 8.51 -29.82
CA GLN A 425 2.14 9.40 -30.74
C GLN A 425 3.61 9.05 -30.70
N ILE A 426 4.30 9.08 -31.86
CA ILE A 426 5.73 8.74 -31.94
C ILE A 426 6.57 9.62 -30.99
N LYS A 427 6.21 10.91 -30.87
CA LYS A 427 6.85 11.85 -29.93
C LYS A 427 6.72 11.45 -28.45
N LYS A 428 5.78 10.58 -28.09
CA LYS A 428 5.54 10.07 -26.72
C LYS A 428 6.15 8.69 -26.48
N LEU A 429 6.85 8.11 -27.46
CA LEU A 429 7.57 6.85 -27.31
C LEU A 429 8.48 6.79 -26.06
N PRO A 430 9.23 7.85 -25.70
CA PRO A 430 10.02 7.83 -24.47
C PRO A 430 9.18 7.58 -23.21
N CYS A 431 7.97 8.14 -23.12
CA CYS A 431 7.06 7.92 -21.99
C CYS A 431 6.57 6.47 -21.89
N PHE A 432 6.33 5.81 -23.03
CA PHE A 432 5.99 4.38 -23.06
C PHE A 432 7.16 3.51 -22.63
N LEU A 433 8.39 3.84 -23.05
CA LEU A 433 9.61 3.13 -22.64
C LEU A 433 9.85 3.26 -21.13
N LEU A 434 9.60 4.45 -20.58
CA LEU A 434 9.64 4.74 -19.15
C LEU A 434 8.62 3.91 -18.34
N ALA A 435 7.41 3.70 -18.87
CA ALA A 435 6.38 2.87 -18.25
C ALA A 435 6.55 1.36 -18.50
N ALA A 436 7.35 0.94 -19.49
CA ALA A 436 7.50 -0.45 -19.91
C ALA A 436 7.90 -1.43 -18.78
N PRO A 437 8.80 -1.08 -17.83
CA PRO A 437 9.11 -1.96 -16.71
C PRO A 437 7.90 -2.21 -15.80
N ALA A 438 7.06 -1.21 -15.56
CA ALA A 438 5.81 -1.38 -14.79
C ALA A 438 4.83 -2.30 -15.52
N VAL A 439 4.68 -2.14 -16.85
CA VAL A 439 3.86 -3.03 -17.69
C VAL A 439 4.38 -4.46 -17.65
N TRP A 440 5.71 -4.64 -17.70
CA TRP A 440 6.35 -5.94 -17.59
C TRP A 440 6.07 -6.62 -16.24
N ILE A 441 6.12 -5.86 -15.12
CA ILE A 441 5.78 -6.40 -13.78
C ILE A 441 4.34 -6.94 -13.77
N VAL A 442 3.40 -6.22 -14.38
CA VAL A 442 2.01 -6.69 -14.51
C VAL A 442 1.91 -7.95 -15.35
N ALA A 443 2.51 -7.97 -16.54
CA ALA A 443 2.52 -9.14 -17.41
C ALA A 443 3.14 -10.36 -16.72
N PHE A 444 4.28 -10.19 -16.05
CA PHE A 444 4.97 -11.25 -15.31
C PHE A 444 4.11 -11.83 -14.19
N GLY A 445 3.49 -10.97 -13.37
CA GLY A 445 2.59 -11.42 -12.30
C GLY A 445 1.34 -12.13 -12.82
N VAL A 446 0.74 -11.64 -13.91
CA VAL A 446 -0.41 -12.27 -14.58
C VAL A 446 -0.06 -13.67 -15.08
N LEU A 447 1.08 -13.82 -15.76
CA LEU A 447 1.52 -15.13 -16.27
C LEU A 447 1.75 -16.15 -15.14
N ASN A 448 2.36 -15.71 -14.03
CA ASN A 448 2.59 -16.58 -12.88
C ASN A 448 1.26 -16.97 -12.20
N GLN A 449 0.34 -16.02 -12.05
CA GLN A 449 -0.98 -16.29 -11.49
C GLN A 449 -1.81 -17.21 -12.38
N PHE A 450 -1.76 -17.01 -13.70
CA PHE A 450 -2.42 -17.88 -14.68
C PHE A 450 -1.89 -19.30 -14.58
N ARG A 451 -0.56 -19.50 -14.58
CA ARG A 451 0.05 -20.84 -14.42
C ARG A 451 -0.38 -21.54 -13.13
N ARG A 452 -0.54 -20.79 -12.03
CA ARG A 452 -1.02 -21.34 -10.75
C ARG A 452 -2.49 -21.76 -10.84
N ILE A 453 -3.33 -20.95 -11.49
CA ILE A 453 -4.75 -21.29 -11.71
C ILE A 453 -4.88 -22.49 -12.65
N SER A 454 -4.14 -22.54 -13.76
CA SER A 454 -4.21 -23.65 -14.72
C SER A 454 -3.79 -25.00 -14.15
N LYS A 455 -2.89 -25.03 -13.16
CA LYS A 455 -2.46 -26.26 -12.48
C LYS A 455 -3.36 -26.69 -11.34
N GLY A 456 -4.25 -25.83 -10.86
CA GLY A 456 -5.09 -26.06 -9.69
C GLY A 456 -6.59 -26.00 -10.01
N ASN A 457 -7.42 -26.41 -9.06
CA ASN A 457 -8.85 -26.14 -9.13
C ASN A 457 -9.11 -24.71 -8.65
N ILE A 458 -9.67 -23.85 -9.51
CA ILE A 458 -9.96 -22.45 -9.17
C ILE A 458 -10.86 -22.31 -7.93
N TRP A 459 -11.79 -23.24 -7.73
CA TRP A 459 -12.69 -23.26 -6.57
C TRP A 459 -11.94 -23.57 -5.28
N ARG A 460 -10.93 -24.45 -5.33
CA ARG A 460 -10.07 -24.75 -4.17
C ARG A 460 -9.17 -23.57 -3.83
N ILE A 461 -8.60 -22.94 -4.87
CA ILE A 461 -7.77 -21.73 -4.73
C ILE A 461 -8.59 -20.64 -4.01
N LEU A 462 -9.76 -20.30 -4.54
CA LEU A 462 -10.65 -19.29 -3.94
C LEU A 462 -11.11 -19.62 -2.50
N ALA A 463 -11.17 -20.91 -2.13
CA ALA A 463 -11.55 -21.36 -0.80
C ALA A 463 -10.43 -21.23 0.25
N GLU A 464 -9.17 -21.44 -0.13
CA GLU A 464 -8.01 -21.48 0.78
C GLU A 464 -7.57 -20.09 1.30
N GLY A 465 -8.08 -19.01 0.68
CA GLY A 465 -7.76 -17.63 1.02
C GLY A 465 -6.32 -17.24 0.69
N GLY A 466 -6.01 -15.94 0.67
CA GLY A 466 -4.65 -15.44 0.45
C GLY A 466 -4.21 -15.31 -1.02
N ASP A 467 -5.12 -15.40 -1.98
CA ASP A 467 -4.74 -15.31 -3.39
C ASP A 467 -4.54 -13.89 -3.91
N LEU A 468 -3.70 -13.81 -4.94
CA LEU A 468 -3.38 -12.58 -5.64
C LEU A 468 -4.39 -12.22 -6.74
N ILE A 469 -5.47 -13.00 -6.90
CA ILE A 469 -6.48 -12.81 -7.95
C ILE A 469 -7.05 -11.38 -7.98
N PRO A 470 -7.62 -10.82 -6.89
CA PRO A 470 -8.22 -9.49 -6.96
C PRO A 470 -7.19 -8.41 -7.28
N PHE A 471 -5.97 -8.56 -6.75
CA PHE A 471 -4.84 -7.66 -7.03
C PHE A 471 -4.35 -7.76 -8.48
N THR A 472 -4.38 -8.96 -9.06
CA THR A 472 -4.04 -9.21 -10.47
C THR A 472 -5.06 -8.56 -11.39
N LEU A 473 -6.36 -8.79 -11.14
CA LEU A 473 -7.44 -8.18 -11.93
C LEU A 473 -7.38 -6.65 -11.87
N HIS A 474 -7.15 -6.10 -10.67
CA HIS A 474 -7.00 -4.67 -10.47
C HIS A 474 -5.78 -4.12 -11.24
N ALA A 475 -4.62 -4.78 -11.15
CA ALA A 475 -3.41 -4.37 -11.87
C ALA A 475 -3.57 -4.45 -13.41
N VAL A 476 -4.27 -5.48 -13.92
CA VAL A 476 -4.60 -5.60 -15.34
C VAL A 476 -5.51 -4.47 -15.79
N PHE A 477 -6.56 -4.16 -15.03
CA PHE A 477 -7.47 -3.06 -15.37
C PHE A 477 -6.71 -1.73 -15.44
N LEU A 478 -5.85 -1.44 -14.46
CA LEU A 478 -5.00 -0.26 -14.48
C LEU A 478 -4.08 -0.24 -15.69
N CYS A 479 -3.41 -1.35 -16.00
CA CYS A 479 -2.49 -1.47 -17.13
C CYS A 479 -3.18 -1.31 -18.48
N CYS A 480 -4.37 -1.88 -18.66
CA CYS A 480 -5.16 -1.68 -19.88
C CYS A 480 -5.57 -0.21 -20.00
N GLY A 481 -6.00 0.42 -18.89
CA GLY A 481 -6.33 1.84 -18.87
C GLY A 481 -5.16 2.75 -19.27
N SER A 482 -3.93 2.46 -18.83
CA SER A 482 -2.76 3.27 -19.19
C SER A 482 -2.28 3.06 -20.62
N LEU A 483 -2.52 1.89 -21.18
CA LEU A 483 -2.21 1.61 -22.59
C LEU A 483 -3.28 2.14 -23.53
N LEU A 484 -4.54 2.24 -23.09
CA LEU A 484 -5.66 2.54 -23.99
C LEU A 484 -6.22 3.95 -23.82
N ILE A 485 -6.24 4.52 -22.60
CA ILE A 485 -7.07 5.69 -22.29
C ILE A 485 -6.24 6.87 -21.76
N TYR A 486 -5.50 6.67 -20.68
CA TYR A 486 -4.81 7.77 -19.99
C TYR A 486 -3.29 7.73 -20.21
N ASN A 487 -2.61 8.83 -19.91
CA ASN A 487 -1.18 9.01 -20.22
C ASN A 487 -0.32 7.90 -19.60
N ALA A 488 0.44 7.20 -20.44
CA ALA A 488 1.24 6.04 -20.04
C ALA A 488 2.31 6.40 -18.99
N GLU A 489 2.81 7.63 -19.05
CA GLU A 489 3.81 8.22 -18.15
C GLU A 489 3.38 8.11 -16.65
N VAL A 490 2.08 8.27 -16.40
CA VAL A 490 1.46 8.22 -15.06
C VAL A 490 1.30 6.78 -14.53
N PHE A 491 1.47 5.76 -15.38
CA PHE A 491 1.17 4.38 -15.00
C PHE A 491 2.01 3.88 -13.83
N THR A 492 3.31 4.20 -13.80
CA THR A 492 4.23 3.79 -12.73
C THR A 492 3.73 4.28 -11.37
N ARG A 493 3.40 5.57 -11.24
CA ARG A 493 2.89 6.11 -9.96
C ARG A 493 1.52 5.55 -9.58
N ILE A 494 0.64 5.26 -10.55
CA ILE A 494 -0.66 4.64 -10.29
C ILE A 494 -0.48 3.19 -9.79
N LEU A 495 0.32 2.37 -10.47
CA LEU A 495 0.51 0.96 -10.11
C LEU A 495 1.01 0.80 -8.67
N PHE A 496 2.04 1.57 -8.30
CA PHE A 496 2.71 1.46 -7.00
C PHE A 496 1.92 2.07 -5.83
N SER A 497 0.96 2.98 -6.08
CA SER A 497 0.10 3.57 -5.05
C SER A 497 -1.27 2.89 -4.91
N SER A 498 -1.75 2.18 -5.94
CA SER A 498 -3.12 1.63 -5.96
C SER A 498 -3.23 0.16 -5.58
N SER A 499 -2.14 -0.59 -5.54
CA SER A 499 -2.20 -2.02 -5.27
C SER A 499 -0.91 -2.55 -4.63
N PRO A 500 -1.01 -3.49 -3.67
CA PRO A 500 0.15 -4.23 -3.16
C PRO A 500 0.73 -5.22 -4.19
N PHE A 501 0.06 -5.40 -5.34
CA PHE A 501 0.39 -6.39 -6.37
C PHE A 501 1.86 -6.36 -6.81
N ALA A 502 2.37 -5.20 -7.23
CA ALA A 502 3.72 -5.07 -7.77
C ALA A 502 4.78 -5.47 -6.74
N TYR A 503 4.59 -5.04 -5.49
CA TYR A 503 5.47 -5.41 -4.37
C TYR A 503 5.46 -6.91 -4.11
N ILE A 504 4.28 -7.53 -4.05
CA ILE A 504 4.16 -8.96 -3.76
C ILE A 504 4.75 -9.82 -4.89
N VAL A 505 4.48 -9.48 -6.15
CA VAL A 505 4.99 -10.23 -7.31
C VAL A 505 6.51 -10.22 -7.35
N LEU A 506 7.11 -9.03 -7.19
CA LEU A 506 8.56 -8.88 -7.15
C LEU A 506 9.16 -9.55 -5.91
N ALA A 507 8.55 -9.39 -4.73
CA ALA A 507 9.05 -10.00 -3.51
C ALA A 507 9.03 -11.53 -3.55
N LYS A 508 7.98 -12.14 -4.12
CA LYS A 508 7.94 -13.59 -4.34
C LYS A 508 9.06 -14.06 -5.26
N TRP A 509 9.24 -13.37 -6.40
CA TRP A 509 10.30 -13.71 -7.34
C TRP A 509 11.69 -13.55 -6.74
N MET A 510 11.95 -12.44 -6.04
CA MET A 510 13.22 -12.22 -5.34
C MET A 510 13.45 -13.31 -4.28
N SER A 511 12.43 -13.63 -3.48
CA SER A 511 12.53 -14.68 -2.46
C SER A 511 12.84 -16.07 -3.04
N GLU A 512 12.27 -16.41 -4.21
CA GLU A 512 12.53 -17.67 -4.91
C GLU A 512 13.95 -17.74 -5.49
N VAL A 513 14.46 -16.62 -6.01
CA VAL A 513 15.78 -16.56 -6.66
C VAL A 513 16.94 -16.45 -5.66
N THR A 514 16.69 -15.87 -4.49
CA THR A 514 17.68 -15.71 -3.42
C THR A 514 17.25 -16.48 -2.16
N PRO A 515 17.10 -17.82 -2.19
CA PRO A 515 16.64 -18.58 -1.04
C PRO A 515 17.64 -18.52 0.12
N GLN A 516 18.94 -18.49 -0.20
CA GLN A 516 20.05 -18.48 0.76
C GLN A 516 20.25 -17.14 1.46
N VAL A 517 19.81 -16.02 0.87
CA VAL A 517 19.98 -14.68 1.47
C VAL A 517 19.05 -14.55 2.67
N ARG A 518 19.64 -14.46 3.86
CA ARG A 518 18.95 -14.26 5.15
C ARG A 518 18.94 -12.76 5.48
N LEU A 519 18.00 -12.27 6.30
CA LEU A 519 18.00 -10.85 6.68
C LEU A 519 19.24 -10.47 7.52
N SER A 520 19.96 -11.42 8.11
CA SER A 520 21.27 -11.18 8.73
C SER A 520 22.31 -10.66 7.73
N ASP A 521 22.25 -11.10 6.47
CA ASP A 521 23.16 -10.65 5.39
C ASP A 521 22.83 -9.22 4.93
N THR A 522 21.71 -8.68 5.42
CA THR A 522 21.20 -7.35 5.10
C THR A 522 21.51 -6.30 6.17
N MET A 523 22.02 -6.74 7.33
CA MET A 523 22.37 -5.88 8.46
C MET A 523 23.73 -5.19 8.30
N GLU A 524 24.56 -5.61 7.35
CA GLU A 524 25.69 -4.81 6.87
C GLU A 524 25.19 -3.81 5.81
N PRO A 525 25.70 -2.56 5.79
CA PRO A 525 25.01 -1.41 5.19
C PRO A 525 25.07 -1.47 3.67
N SER A 526 24.24 -2.31 3.06
CA SER A 526 23.84 -2.11 1.68
C SER A 526 22.41 -1.61 1.71
N VAL A 527 22.20 -0.43 1.14
CA VAL A 527 20.92 0.28 1.05
C VAL A 527 19.82 -0.58 0.39
N LEU A 528 20.19 -1.68 -0.27
CA LEU A 528 19.31 -2.61 -0.98
C LEU A 528 19.90 -4.04 -1.01
N PRO A 529 19.93 -4.76 0.11
CA PRO A 529 20.72 -5.99 0.24
C PRO A 529 20.15 -7.17 -0.54
N PHE A 530 18.83 -7.29 -0.64
CA PHE A 530 18.22 -8.25 -1.54
C PHE A 530 18.38 -7.86 -3.00
N VAL A 531 18.38 -6.56 -3.29
CA VAL A 531 18.41 -6.07 -4.67
C VAL A 531 19.85 -6.12 -5.22
N SER A 532 20.87 -5.95 -4.38
CA SER A 532 22.29 -6.12 -4.73
C SER A 532 22.61 -7.60 -5.03
N HIS A 533 22.19 -8.55 -4.20
CA HIS A 533 22.34 -9.98 -4.51
C HIS A 533 21.51 -10.41 -5.72
N PHE A 534 20.33 -9.84 -5.88
CA PHE A 534 19.48 -10.05 -7.04
C PHE A 534 20.10 -9.51 -8.33
N PHE A 535 20.79 -8.37 -8.28
CA PHE A 535 21.54 -7.81 -9.40
C PHE A 535 22.57 -8.81 -9.95
N TRP A 536 23.31 -9.50 -9.06
CA TRP A 536 24.32 -10.49 -9.46
C TRP A 536 23.76 -11.75 -10.16
N ARG A 537 22.44 -11.96 -10.16
CA ARG A 537 21.81 -13.08 -10.88
C ARG A 537 21.67 -12.84 -12.38
N GLY A 538 21.91 -11.62 -12.86
CA GLY A 538 21.91 -11.29 -14.29
C GLY A 538 20.52 -11.25 -14.94
N GLY A 539 20.50 -10.91 -16.24
CA GLY A 539 19.29 -10.90 -17.06
C GLY A 539 18.21 -9.93 -16.58
N LYS A 540 16.98 -10.43 -16.39
CA LYS A 540 15.82 -9.62 -16.01
C LYS A 540 15.96 -8.96 -14.63
N ALA A 541 16.78 -9.54 -13.75
CA ALA A 541 16.99 -9.02 -12.41
C ALA A 541 17.74 -7.68 -12.41
N VAL A 542 18.77 -7.57 -13.26
CA VAL A 542 19.54 -6.34 -13.48
C VAL A 542 18.64 -5.21 -14.00
N PHE A 543 17.74 -5.52 -14.93
CA PHE A 543 16.81 -4.54 -15.48
C PHE A 543 15.89 -3.93 -14.41
N ILE A 544 15.33 -4.76 -13.52
CA ILE A 544 14.47 -4.28 -12.43
C ILE A 544 15.28 -3.50 -11.38
N TYR A 545 16.50 -3.92 -11.07
CA TYR A 545 17.40 -3.17 -10.19
C TYR A 545 17.65 -1.75 -10.74
N PHE A 546 18.03 -1.63 -12.01
CA PHE A 546 18.25 -0.33 -12.65
C PHE A 546 16.97 0.49 -12.71
N TYR A 547 15.83 -0.13 -13.01
CA TYR A 547 14.55 0.56 -13.01
C TYR A 547 14.25 1.20 -11.65
N PHE A 548 14.39 0.47 -10.54
CA PHE A 548 14.16 1.00 -9.19
C PHE A 548 15.17 2.11 -8.84
N THR A 549 16.46 1.85 -9.00
CA THR A 549 17.51 2.79 -8.58
C THR A 549 17.55 4.06 -9.44
N ALA A 550 17.44 3.93 -10.76
CA ALA A 550 17.44 5.07 -11.67
C ALA A 550 16.20 5.95 -11.45
N TYR A 551 15.01 5.38 -11.31
CA TYR A 551 13.82 6.19 -11.01
C TYR A 551 13.90 6.84 -9.64
N PHE A 552 14.37 6.11 -8.63
CA PHE A 552 14.48 6.66 -7.28
C PHE A 552 15.41 7.87 -7.24
N VAL A 553 16.58 7.80 -7.89
CA VAL A 553 17.58 8.89 -7.86
C VAL A 553 17.31 9.92 -8.97
N CYS A 554 17.33 9.50 -10.23
CA CYS A 554 17.17 10.41 -11.37
C CYS A 554 15.76 10.97 -11.44
N GLY A 555 14.73 10.16 -11.15
CA GLY A 555 13.35 10.64 -11.15
C GLY A 555 13.09 11.68 -10.06
N THR A 556 13.59 11.46 -8.84
CA THR A 556 13.53 12.48 -7.77
C THR A 556 14.26 13.76 -8.17
N SER A 557 15.44 13.64 -8.78
CA SER A 557 16.22 14.79 -9.24
C SER A 557 15.50 15.58 -10.34
N PHE A 558 14.99 14.89 -11.36
CA PHE A 558 14.28 15.50 -12.49
C PHE A 558 12.98 16.16 -12.04
N HIS A 559 12.22 15.52 -11.16
CA HIS A 559 11.04 16.14 -10.53
C HIS A 559 11.39 17.48 -9.87
N ALA A 560 12.40 17.47 -9.00
CA ALA A 560 12.80 18.64 -8.23
C ALA A 560 13.27 19.80 -9.14
N MET A 561 13.76 19.48 -10.34
CA MET A 561 14.29 20.44 -11.32
C MET A 561 13.27 20.93 -12.36
N PHE A 562 11.98 20.55 -12.28
CA PHE A 562 11.01 20.74 -13.37
C PHE A 562 11.43 20.10 -14.71
N LEU A 563 12.16 18.98 -14.69
CA LEU A 563 12.43 18.19 -15.88
C LEU A 563 11.40 17.07 -16.06
N PRO A 564 10.89 16.83 -17.28
CA PRO A 564 9.95 15.74 -17.52
C PRO A 564 10.65 14.39 -17.35
N PHE A 565 10.04 13.46 -16.61
CA PHE A 565 10.62 12.13 -16.35
C PHE A 565 9.57 11.03 -16.11
N THR A 566 8.30 11.40 -16.06
CA THR A 566 7.12 10.58 -15.75
C THR A 566 5.89 11.24 -16.31
#